data_AF-A0A0V8M2K6-F1
#
_entry.id   AF-A0A0V8M2K6-F1
#
_cell.length_a   1.000
_cell.length_b   1.000
_cell.length_c   1.000
_cell.angle_alpha   90.00
_cell.angle_beta   90.00
_cell.angle_gamma   90.00
#
_symmetry.space_group_name_H-M   'P 1'
#
loop_
_entity.id
_entity.type
_entity.pdbx_description
1 polymer ?
#
loop_
_entity_poly.entity_id
_entity_poly.type
_entity_poly.pdbx_seq_one_letter_code
_entity_poly.pdbx_strand_id
1 'polypeptide(L)'
;MIKQPSDWYQASIETVTNLEATLSAKEVKKYRLKWLETVLYQMDNFGQNCEDCSMFRHALTACLKTLGNKPVAKTDEESYFNTLNGVVIHLQSKHKLTPPGENIGIWLALGLALGAGLGFVLSNMATGIAIGLVTGLVIGAILDIAARKQGRGI
;
A
#
# COMPACT_ATOMS: atom_id res chain seq x y z
N MET A 1 -2.23 21.28 -8.23
CA MET A 1 -3.46 21.04 -9.00
C MET A 1 -4.14 19.81 -8.43
N ILE A 2 -5.33 19.94 -7.86
CA ILE A 2 -6.10 18.77 -7.38
C ILE A 2 -6.67 18.11 -8.64
N LYS A 3 -6.14 16.95 -9.02
CA LYS A 3 -6.63 16.17 -10.17
C LYS A 3 -8.06 15.74 -9.84
N GLN A 4 -9.01 16.03 -10.74
CA GLN A 4 -10.37 15.50 -10.58
C GLN A 4 -10.31 13.97 -10.73
N PRO A 5 -10.93 13.23 -9.80
CA PRO A 5 -10.97 11.77 -9.87
C PRO A 5 -11.63 11.30 -11.17
N SER A 6 -11.07 10.28 -11.83
CA SER A 6 -11.68 9.77 -13.06
C SER A 6 -13.00 9.03 -12.81
N ASP A 7 -13.82 8.92 -13.85
CA ASP A 7 -15.08 8.15 -13.82
C ASP A 7 -14.85 6.70 -13.36
N TRP A 8 -13.69 6.12 -13.73
CA TRP A 8 -13.31 4.77 -13.30
C TRP A 8 -13.10 4.69 -11.79
N TYR A 9 -12.43 5.68 -11.19
CA TYR A 9 -12.19 5.71 -9.75
C TYR A 9 -13.51 5.81 -8.98
N GLN A 10 -14.41 6.71 -9.41
CA GLN A 10 -15.72 6.88 -8.78
C GLN A 10 -16.53 5.59 -8.79
N ALA A 11 -16.64 4.94 -9.95
CA ALA A 11 -17.35 3.66 -10.08
C ALA A 11 -16.70 2.54 -9.24
N SER A 12 -15.37 2.53 -9.13
CA SER A 12 -14.64 1.52 -8.36
C SER A 12 -14.83 1.72 -6.85
N ILE A 13 -14.77 2.96 -6.36
CA ILE A 13 -15.04 3.28 -4.95
C ILE A 13 -16.49 2.96 -4.60
N GLU A 14 -17.46 3.32 -5.44
CA GLU A 14 -18.86 2.95 -5.23
C GLU A 14 -19.03 1.43 -5.11
N THR A 15 -18.35 0.66 -5.97
CA THR A 15 -18.35 -0.81 -5.87
C THR A 15 -17.76 -1.29 -4.54
N VAL A 16 -16.64 -0.71 -4.10
CA VAL A 16 -16.01 -1.06 -2.81
C VAL A 16 -16.92 -0.70 -1.64
N THR A 17 -17.55 0.48 -1.63
CA THR A 17 -18.49 0.89 -0.58
C THR A 17 -19.70 -0.04 -0.52
N ASN A 18 -20.24 -0.45 -1.67
CA ASN A 18 -21.33 -1.43 -1.72
C ASN A 18 -20.90 -2.81 -1.18
N LEU A 19 -19.67 -3.24 -1.46
CA LEU A 19 -19.08 -4.44 -0.87
C LEU A 19 -18.93 -4.30 0.65
N GLU A 20 -18.44 -3.17 1.16
CA GLU A 20 -18.32 -2.92 2.60
C GLU A 20 -19.67 -2.99 3.32
N ALA A 21 -20.74 -2.50 2.69
CA ALA A 21 -22.10 -2.58 3.24
C ALA A 21 -22.68 -4.01 3.22
N THR A 22 -22.23 -4.85 2.29
CA THR A 22 -22.78 -6.21 2.05
C THR A 22 -21.97 -7.31 2.73
N LEU A 23 -20.69 -7.07 3.01
CA LEU A 23 -19.76 -8.03 3.59
C LEU A 23 -19.72 -7.92 5.12
N SER A 24 -19.39 -9.04 5.77
CA SER A 24 -19.12 -9.03 7.21
C SER A 24 -17.82 -8.29 7.52
N ALA A 25 -17.68 -7.75 8.73
CA ALA A 25 -16.45 -7.08 9.15
C ALA A 25 -15.19 -7.97 9.02
N LYS A 26 -15.34 -9.30 9.10
CA LYS A 26 -14.26 -10.27 8.88
C LYS A 26 -13.83 -10.30 7.42
N GLU A 27 -14.78 -10.29 6.50
CA GLU A 27 -14.55 -10.26 5.04
C GLU A 27 -13.97 -8.91 4.59
N VAL A 28 -14.48 -7.79 5.11
CA VAL A 28 -13.94 -6.45 4.83
C VAL A 28 -12.45 -6.37 5.18
N LYS A 29 -12.06 -6.93 6.34
CA LYS A 29 -10.65 -7.04 6.74
C LYS A 29 -9.86 -8.02 5.88
N LYS A 30 -10.44 -9.20 5.57
CA LYS A 30 -9.81 -10.24 4.74
C LYS A 30 -9.43 -9.71 3.37
N TYR A 31 -10.35 -9.01 2.69
CA TYR A 31 -10.13 -8.43 1.37
C TYR A 31 -9.45 -7.07 1.40
N ARG A 32 -9.18 -6.53 2.60
CA ARG A 32 -8.48 -5.26 2.84
C ARG A 32 -9.13 -4.08 2.10
N LEU A 33 -10.47 -3.99 2.11
CA LEU A 33 -11.22 -3.00 1.31
C LEU A 33 -10.80 -1.56 1.58
N LYS A 34 -10.59 -1.19 2.85
CA LYS A 34 -10.06 0.12 3.23
C LYS A 34 -8.69 0.45 2.60
N TRP A 35 -7.82 -0.53 2.44
CA TRP A 35 -6.51 -0.32 1.80
C TRP A 35 -6.63 -0.33 0.27
N LEU A 36 -7.57 -1.11 -0.28
CA LEU A 36 -7.88 -1.12 -1.70
C LEU A 36 -8.31 0.28 -2.19
N GLU A 37 -9.03 1.07 -1.41
CA GLU A 37 -9.37 2.46 -1.76
C GLU A 37 -8.11 3.30 -2.05
N THR A 38 -7.05 3.13 -1.25
CA THR A 38 -5.76 3.80 -1.46
C THR A 38 -5.13 3.33 -2.77
N VAL A 39 -5.15 2.02 -3.05
CA VAL A 39 -4.62 1.45 -4.30
C VAL A 39 -5.38 1.99 -5.50
N LEU A 40 -6.72 2.02 -5.46
CA LEU A 40 -7.56 2.57 -6.52
C LEU A 40 -7.24 4.05 -6.78
N TYR A 41 -7.05 4.85 -5.73
CA TYR A 41 -6.67 6.26 -5.86
C TYR A 41 -5.28 6.42 -6.53
N GLN A 42 -4.32 5.57 -6.18
CA GLN A 42 -3.00 5.61 -6.82
C GLN A 42 -3.08 5.19 -8.29
N MET A 43 -3.81 4.13 -8.60
CA MET A 43 -4.11 3.75 -9.99
C MET A 43 -4.82 4.86 -10.75
N ASP A 44 -5.65 5.66 -10.09
CA ASP A 44 -6.29 6.82 -10.71
C ASP A 44 -5.28 7.90 -11.11
N ASN A 45 -4.33 8.18 -10.22
CA ASN A 45 -3.28 9.16 -10.45
C ASN A 45 -2.37 8.78 -11.63
N PHE A 46 -2.01 7.50 -11.78
CA PHE A 46 -1.08 7.05 -12.82
C PHE A 46 -1.74 6.60 -14.14
N GLY A 47 -2.99 6.16 -14.11
CA GLY A 47 -3.59 5.41 -15.23
C GLY A 47 -3.87 6.17 -16.53
N GLN A 48 -3.72 7.49 -16.58
CA GLN A 48 -3.79 8.22 -17.86
C GLN A 48 -2.50 8.10 -18.69
N ASN A 49 -1.36 7.78 -18.06
CA ASN A 49 -0.05 7.77 -18.70
C ASN A 49 0.62 6.39 -18.65
N CYS A 50 -0.13 5.33 -18.31
CA CYS A 50 0.39 3.97 -18.22
C CYS A 50 -0.63 2.94 -18.75
N GLU A 51 -0.25 2.25 -19.82
CA GLU A 51 -1.07 1.23 -20.48
C GLU A 51 -1.36 0.03 -19.56
N ASP A 52 -0.33 -0.46 -18.86
CA ASP A 52 -0.45 -1.55 -17.88
C ASP A 52 -1.44 -1.19 -16.76
N CYS A 53 -1.43 0.06 -16.29
CA CYS A 53 -2.41 0.55 -15.31
C CYS A 53 -3.83 0.43 -15.86
N SER A 54 -4.07 0.73 -17.15
CA SER A 54 -5.39 0.55 -17.78
C SER A 54 -5.83 -0.92 -17.78
N MET A 55 -4.91 -1.84 -18.10
CA MET A 55 -5.21 -3.28 -18.04
C MET A 55 -5.57 -3.74 -16.62
N PHE A 56 -4.78 -3.31 -15.62
CA PHE A 56 -5.04 -3.62 -14.22
C PHE A 56 -6.36 -3.02 -13.72
N ARG A 57 -6.78 -1.83 -14.20
CA ARG A 57 -8.10 -1.26 -13.90
C ARG A 57 -9.22 -2.20 -14.30
N HIS A 58 -9.17 -2.73 -15.53
CA HIS A 58 -10.18 -3.67 -16.01
C HIS A 58 -10.19 -4.99 -15.22
N ALA A 59 -9.01 -5.59 -15.00
CA ALA A 59 -8.88 -6.84 -14.26
C ALA A 59 -9.37 -6.72 -12.80
N LEU A 60 -8.99 -5.63 -12.12
CA LEU A 60 -9.41 -5.36 -10.75
C LEU A 60 -10.91 -5.09 -10.65
N THR A 61 -11.48 -4.35 -11.60
CA THR A 61 -12.93 -4.09 -11.65
C THR A 61 -13.72 -5.39 -11.82
N ALA A 62 -13.24 -6.31 -12.66
CA ALA A 62 -13.85 -7.62 -12.83
C ALA A 62 -13.82 -8.42 -11.53
N CYS A 63 -12.68 -8.44 -10.84
CA CYS A 63 -12.54 -9.13 -9.54
C CYS A 63 -13.44 -8.54 -8.45
N LEU A 64 -13.63 -7.21 -8.42
CA LEU A 64 -14.52 -6.58 -7.44
C LEU A 64 -15.99 -6.95 -7.68
N LYS A 65 -16.41 -7.07 -8.94
CA LYS A 65 -17.77 -7.53 -9.27
C LYS A 65 -17.98 -8.98 -8.87
N THR A 66 -17.01 -9.86 -9.10
CA THR A 66 -17.13 -11.27 -8.73
C THR A 66 -17.13 -11.47 -7.21
N LEU A 67 -16.38 -10.67 -6.46
CA LEU A 67 -16.43 -10.66 -4.99
C LEU A 67 -17.81 -10.27 -4.42
N GLY A 68 -18.61 -9.50 -5.18
CA GLY A 68 -19.98 -9.15 -4.81
C GLY A 68 -20.98 -10.30 -4.95
N ASN A 69 -20.66 -11.33 -5.73
CA ASN A 69 -21.53 -12.47 -5.95
C ASN A 69 -21.29 -13.53 -4.87
N LYS A 70 -22.25 -13.70 -3.96
CA LYS A 70 -22.19 -14.74 -2.91
C LYS A 70 -22.83 -16.05 -3.40
N PRO A 71 -22.26 -17.22 -3.03
CA PRO A 71 -21.00 -17.41 -2.31
C PRO A 71 -19.77 -17.14 -3.19
N VAL A 72 -18.75 -16.51 -2.63
CA VAL A 72 -17.48 -16.24 -3.34
C VAL A 72 -16.76 -17.56 -3.58
N ALA A 73 -16.48 -17.90 -4.84
CA ALA A 73 -15.72 -19.10 -5.14
C ALA A 73 -14.24 -18.92 -4.77
N LYS A 74 -13.58 -20.00 -4.35
CA LYS A 74 -12.14 -19.98 -4.00
C LYS A 74 -11.27 -19.46 -5.16
N THR A 75 -11.63 -19.81 -6.39
CA THR A 75 -10.95 -19.34 -7.61
C THR A 75 -11.07 -17.83 -7.80
N ASP A 76 -12.21 -17.25 -7.45
CA ASP A 76 -12.44 -15.80 -7.55
C ASP A 76 -11.66 -15.04 -6.47
N GLU A 77 -11.56 -15.63 -5.28
CA GLU A 77 -10.74 -15.12 -4.19
C GLU A 77 -9.25 -15.12 -4.54
N GLU A 78 -8.72 -16.22 -5.10
CA GLU A 78 -7.34 -16.31 -5.55
C GLU A 78 -7.06 -15.32 -6.70
N SER A 79 -7.99 -15.20 -7.66
CA SER A 79 -7.89 -14.24 -8.77
C SER A 79 -7.81 -12.79 -8.27
N TYR A 80 -8.62 -12.43 -7.27
CA TYR A 80 -8.58 -11.12 -6.63
C TYR A 80 -7.21 -10.83 -6.02
N PHE A 81 -6.70 -11.72 -5.16
CA PHE A 81 -5.41 -11.49 -4.49
C PHE A 81 -4.23 -11.47 -5.47
N ASN A 82 -4.24 -12.33 -6.48
CA ASN A 82 -3.21 -12.35 -7.51
C ASN A 82 -3.21 -11.06 -8.34
N THR A 83 -4.39 -10.61 -8.75
CA THR A 83 -4.54 -9.36 -9.50
C THR A 83 -4.08 -8.17 -8.65
N LEU A 84 -4.52 -8.10 -7.39
CA LEU A 84 -4.16 -7.04 -6.45
C LEU A 84 -2.65 -7.00 -6.18
N ASN A 85 -2.01 -8.15 -6.02
CA ASN A 85 -0.56 -8.24 -5.86
C ASN A 85 0.17 -7.77 -7.13
N GLY A 86 -0.32 -8.16 -8.31
CA GLY A 86 0.20 -7.69 -9.60
C GLY A 86 0.12 -6.17 -9.74
N VAL A 87 -1.01 -5.57 -9.36
CA VAL A 87 -1.19 -4.11 -9.32
C VAL A 87 -0.13 -3.47 -8.43
N VAL A 88 0.06 -3.98 -7.21
CA VAL A 88 1.01 -3.40 -6.25
C VAL A 88 2.45 -3.51 -6.75
N ILE A 89 2.86 -4.67 -7.27
CA ILE A 89 4.20 -4.85 -7.84
C ILE A 89 4.43 -3.90 -9.01
N HIS A 90 3.44 -3.73 -9.89
CA HIS A 90 3.50 -2.80 -11.01
C HIS A 90 3.66 -1.35 -10.51
N LEU A 91 2.81 -0.94 -9.57
CA LEU A 91 2.83 0.37 -8.94
C LEU A 91 4.19 0.65 -8.24
N GLN A 92 4.74 -0.32 -7.53
CA GLN A 92 6.04 -0.21 -6.87
C GLN A 92 7.19 -0.11 -7.89
N SER A 93 7.19 -0.95 -8.92
CA SER A 93 8.30 -1.04 -9.88
C SER A 93 8.30 0.07 -10.92
N LYS A 94 7.14 0.36 -11.53
CA LYS A 94 7.00 1.33 -12.64
C LYS A 94 6.72 2.75 -12.14
N HIS A 95 5.98 2.89 -11.05
CA HIS A 95 5.58 4.20 -10.51
C HIS A 95 6.33 4.60 -9.24
N LYS A 96 7.25 3.74 -8.76
CA LYS A 96 8.06 3.97 -7.55
C LYS A 96 7.22 4.32 -6.32
N LEU A 97 6.07 3.66 -6.20
CA LEU A 97 5.25 3.71 -5.00
C LEU A 97 5.95 2.92 -3.90
N THR A 98 6.28 3.56 -2.80
CA THR A 98 6.86 2.90 -1.63
C THR A 98 5.72 2.37 -0.76
N PRO A 99 5.69 1.07 -0.42
CA PRO A 99 4.74 0.55 0.56
C PRO A 99 4.85 1.29 1.89
N PRO A 100 3.71 1.51 2.58
CA PRO A 100 3.67 2.29 3.81
C PRO A 100 4.56 1.62 4.85
N GLY A 101 5.57 2.35 5.32
CA GLY A 101 6.51 1.87 6.33
C GLY A 101 7.72 1.13 5.79
N GLU A 102 7.93 1.04 4.48
CA GLU A 102 9.17 0.47 3.93
C GLU A 102 10.40 1.34 4.23
N ASN A 103 10.25 2.67 4.12
CA ASN A 103 11.29 3.59 4.58
C ASN A 103 11.52 3.46 6.09
N ILE A 104 10.45 3.25 6.87
CA ILE A 104 10.56 3.02 8.31
C ILE A 104 11.36 1.74 8.59
N GLY A 105 11.07 0.64 7.88
CA GLY A 105 11.77 -0.63 8.05
C GLY A 105 13.26 -0.55 7.69
N ILE A 106 13.58 0.05 6.54
CA ILE A 106 14.97 0.23 6.08
C ILE A 106 15.77 1.07 7.09
N TRP A 107 15.21 2.20 7.52
CA TRP A 107 15.90 3.11 8.44
C TRP A 107 15.94 2.59 9.88
N LEU A 108 14.98 1.78 10.32
CA LEU A 108 15.06 1.05 11.60
C LEU A 108 16.20 0.03 11.59
N ALA A 109 16.35 -0.75 10.52
CA ALA A 109 17.44 -1.73 10.40
C ALA A 109 18.81 -1.02 10.38
N LEU A 110 18.92 0.09 9.63
CA LEU A 110 20.12 0.90 9.61
C LEU A 110 20.40 1.58 10.96
N GLY A 111 19.37 2.12 11.59
CA GLY A 111 19.43 2.69 12.93
C GLY A 111 19.89 1.69 13.98
N LEU A 112 19.40 0.45 13.93
CA LEU A 112 19.85 -0.63 14.81
C LEU A 112 21.34 -0.95 14.60
N ALA A 113 21.78 -1.07 13.35
CA ALA A 113 23.18 -1.35 13.03
C ALA A 113 24.13 -0.24 13.51
N LEU A 114 23.75 1.03 13.28
CA LEU A 114 24.51 2.20 13.76
C LEU A 114 24.47 2.31 15.28
N GLY A 115 23.31 2.05 15.89
CA GLY A 115 23.11 2.08 17.34
C GLY A 115 23.92 1.00 18.08
N ALA A 116 24.02 -0.20 17.52
CA ALA A 116 24.88 -1.25 18.05
C ALA A 116 26.37 -0.85 18.00
N GLY A 117 26.80 -0.22 16.89
CA GLY A 117 28.16 0.32 16.78
C GLY A 117 28.44 1.42 17.83
N LEU A 118 27.52 2.35 18.01
CA LEU A 118 27.61 3.38 19.04
C LEU A 118 27.60 2.81 20.45
N GLY A 119 26.76 1.79 20.69
CA GLY A 119 26.65 1.11 21.98
C GLY A 119 27.93 0.39 22.38
N PHE A 120 28.65 -0.18 21.40
CA PHE A 120 29.98 -0.76 21.60
C PHE A 120 31.00 0.31 22.01
N VAL A 121 31.06 1.44 21.30
CA VAL A 121 31.98 2.55 21.60
C VAL A 121 31.69 3.17 22.98
N LEU A 122 30.41 3.31 23.34
CA LEU A 122 29.97 3.88 24.61
C LEU A 122 30.02 2.88 25.78
N SER A 123 30.41 1.63 25.54
CA SER A 123 30.31 0.52 26.50
C SER A 123 28.91 0.40 27.13
N ASN A 124 27.89 0.85 26.41
CA ASN A 124 26.50 0.87 26.83
C ASN A 124 25.61 0.55 25.61
N MET A 125 25.51 -0.74 25.33
CA MET A 125 24.75 -1.29 24.20
C MET A 125 23.29 -0.85 24.21
N ALA A 126 22.64 -0.86 25.38
CA ALA A 126 21.25 -0.46 25.51
C ALA A 126 21.02 1.00 25.07
N THR A 127 21.91 1.90 25.49
CA THR A 127 21.81 3.32 25.14
C THR A 127 22.11 3.56 23.67
N GLY A 128 23.15 2.91 23.12
CA GLY A 128 23.47 3.03 21.70
C GLY A 128 22.36 2.52 20.78
N ILE A 129 21.82 1.33 21.08
CA ILE A 129 20.70 0.75 20.32
C ILE A 129 19.46 1.64 20.42
N ALA A 130 19.15 2.17 21.60
CA ALA A 130 18.01 3.07 21.77
C ALA A 130 18.15 4.34 20.91
N ILE A 131 19.32 4.97 20.91
CA ILE A 131 19.61 6.16 20.06
C ILE A 131 19.46 5.81 18.58
N GLY A 132 20.03 4.68 18.16
CA GLY A 132 19.96 4.21 16.79
C GLY A 132 18.53 3.95 16.31
N LEU A 133 17.73 3.24 17.10
CA LEU A 133 16.33 2.93 16.78
C LEU A 133 15.46 4.18 16.72
N VAL A 134 15.60 5.12 17.66
CA VAL A 134 14.85 6.39 17.66
C VAL A 134 15.21 7.20 16.41
N THR A 135 16.49 7.29 16.06
CA THR A 135 16.95 8.02 14.88
C THR A 135 16.44 7.38 13.59
N GLY A 136 16.55 6.06 13.47
CA GLY A 136 16.05 5.29 12.34
C GLY A 136 14.53 5.43 12.16
N LEU A 137 13.77 5.37 13.25
CA LEU A 137 12.32 5.57 13.23
C LEU A 137 11.93 6.97 12.75
N VAL A 138 12.59 8.01 13.27
CA VAL A 138 12.29 9.41 12.92
C VAL A 138 12.61 9.67 11.44
N ILE A 139 13.79 9.29 10.96
CA ILE A 139 14.18 9.49 9.56
C ILE A 139 13.28 8.68 8.63
N GLY A 140 13.05 7.41 8.96
CA GLY A 140 12.17 6.54 8.19
C GLY A 140 10.75 7.08 8.12
N ALA A 141 10.20 7.60 9.22
CA ALA A 141 8.86 8.19 9.26
C ALA A 141 8.78 9.49 8.44
N ILE A 142 9.79 10.36 8.50
CA ILE A 142 9.84 11.58 7.69
C ILE A 142 9.86 11.23 6.20
N LEU A 143 10.66 10.25 5.79
CA LEU A 143 10.75 9.81 4.40
C LEU A 143 9.46 9.12 3.93
N ASP A 144 8.83 8.34 4.78
CA ASP A 144 7.53 7.73 4.49
C ASP A 144 6.43 8.79 4.33
N ILE A 145 6.40 9.81 5.21
CA ILE A 145 5.52 10.97 5.09
C ILE A 145 5.81 11.78 3.81
N ALA A 146 7.09 11.98 3.47
CA ALA A 146 7.50 12.67 2.27
C ALA A 146 7.10 11.90 1.00
N ALA A 147 7.25 10.57 1.00
CA ALA A 147 6.80 9.70 -0.08
C ALA A 147 5.28 9.79 -0.25
N ARG A 148 4.52 9.74 0.84
CA ARG A 148 3.06 9.94 0.82
C ARG A 148 2.66 11.32 0.28
N LYS A 149 3.33 12.40 0.72
CA LYS A 149 3.09 13.78 0.23
C LYS A 149 3.42 13.96 -1.25
N GLN A 150 4.36 13.17 -1.78
CA GLN A 150 4.74 13.18 -3.20
C GLN A 150 3.87 12.25 -4.06
N GLY A 151 2.78 11.68 -3.51
CA GLY A 151 1.92 10.73 -4.23
C GLY A 151 2.58 9.38 -4.48
N ARG A 152 3.64 9.04 -3.73
CA ARG A 152 4.38 7.78 -3.81
C ARG A 152 4.08 6.82 -2.67
N GLY A 153 3.06 7.06 -1.84
CA GLY A 153 2.64 6.11 -0.79
C GLY A 153 1.42 5.30 -1.19
N ILE A 154 1.46 3.97 -1.00
CA ILE A 154 0.28 3.06 -1.09
C ILE A 154 -0.30 2.73 0.28
#